data_AF-A0A2J8A7F9-F1
#
_entry.id   AF-A0A2J8A7F9-F1
#
_cell.length_a   1.000
_cell.length_b   1.000
_cell.length_c   1.000
_cell.angle_alpha   90.00
_cell.angle_beta   90.00
_cell.angle_gamma   90.00
#
_symmetry.space_group_name_H-M   'P 1'
#
loop_
_entity.id
_entity.type
_entity.pdbx_description
1 polymer ?
#
loop_
_entity_poly.entity_id
_entity_poly.type
_entity_poly.pdbx_seq_one_letter_code
_entity_poly.pdbx_strand_id
1 'polypeptide(L)'
;AARANALSAAQGLGERLTFQVADALAQPFEAGAFDLVWSMESGEHMPDKQQFVRELARVCAPGGVVIVVTWCHRVLAAGEAGLRPDEAALLDRICEAYYLPAWCSVADYERLFDQTVTKPAQRLAPTVRRLAVTSTSRRRYQPHHNDSATSDSLIEVMMKDLKAGIANFYDESSELWESMWGEHMHHGYYPKGAVTKGHQQAQLDMIEETLRVAGVTQVSNMVDVGCGIGGSSRYIAKKYGCRSSGITLSPKQAEGLTDIRTRDWSEEVSPFWGAVIATALTGQGLAGLARAGWTTIKGALVMPLMAEGFRRGLIKFNVITARRSS
;
A
#
# COMPACT_ATOMS: atom_id res chain seq x y z
N ALA A 1 11.51 -2.90 10.93
CA ALA A 1 12.80 -3.59 10.67
C ALA A 1 13.24 -4.53 11.81
N ALA A 2 13.79 -4.04 12.93
CA ALA A 2 14.44 -4.88 13.94
C ALA A 2 13.59 -6.05 14.49
N ARG A 3 12.30 -5.81 14.80
CA ARG A 3 11.33 -6.85 15.20
C ARG A 3 11.22 -7.99 14.18
N ALA A 4 11.18 -7.66 12.87
CA ALA A 4 11.07 -8.63 11.79
C ALA A 4 12.34 -9.50 11.64
N ASN A 5 13.53 -8.90 11.79
CA ASN A 5 14.80 -9.64 11.84
C ASN A 5 14.83 -10.61 13.03
N ALA A 6 14.45 -10.13 14.23
CA ALA A 6 14.43 -10.95 15.44
C ALA A 6 13.44 -12.13 15.35
N LEU A 7 12.22 -11.90 14.85
CA LEU A 7 11.23 -12.95 14.60
C LEU A 7 11.72 -13.97 13.57
N SER A 8 12.41 -13.52 12.52
CA SER A 8 12.92 -14.41 11.47
C SER A 8 14.14 -15.21 11.92
N ALA A 9 15.03 -14.63 12.74
CA ALA A 9 16.09 -15.37 13.41
C ALA A 9 15.54 -16.42 14.38
N ALA A 10 14.53 -16.07 15.19
CA ALA A 10 13.87 -17.00 16.11
C ALA A 10 13.16 -18.17 15.41
N GLN A 11 12.72 -17.98 14.16
CA GLN A 11 12.16 -19.04 13.32
C GLN A 11 13.21 -19.79 12.46
N GLY A 12 14.51 -19.57 12.69
CA GLY A 12 15.60 -20.26 11.98
C GLY A 12 15.84 -19.77 10.54
N LEU A 13 15.34 -18.59 10.19
CA LEU A 13 15.33 -18.05 8.82
C LEU A 13 16.24 -16.83 8.61
N GLY A 14 17.02 -16.43 9.62
CA GLY A 14 17.85 -15.22 9.58
C GLY A 14 18.92 -15.16 8.46
N GLU A 15 19.31 -16.30 7.89
CA GLU A 15 20.20 -16.37 6.72
C GLU A 15 19.49 -16.15 5.37
N ARG A 16 18.15 -16.24 5.35
CA ARG A 16 17.33 -16.11 4.13
C ARG A 16 16.50 -14.83 4.08
N LEU A 17 16.21 -14.21 5.24
CA LEU A 17 15.44 -12.98 5.30
C LEU A 17 16.16 -11.84 6.02
N THR A 18 16.21 -10.68 5.36
CA THR A 18 16.79 -9.44 5.89
C THR A 18 15.81 -8.28 5.75
N PHE A 19 15.53 -7.58 6.84
CA PHE A 19 14.58 -6.47 6.90
C PHE A 19 15.27 -5.15 7.27
N GLN A 20 15.07 -4.12 6.47
CA GLN A 20 15.70 -2.80 6.63
C GLN A 20 14.73 -1.64 6.42
N VAL A 21 15.21 -0.42 6.67
CA VAL A 21 14.47 0.83 6.53
C VAL A 21 14.93 1.45 5.20
N ALA A 22 14.14 1.32 4.11
CA ALA A 22 14.42 1.75 2.73
C ALA A 22 13.15 1.96 1.82
N ASP A 23 13.07 2.99 0.96
CA ASP A 23 11.78 3.59 0.48
C ASP A 23 11.14 2.85 -0.69
N ALA A 24 9.84 2.67 -0.63
CA ALA A 24 9.06 2.18 -1.76
C ALA A 24 9.09 3.14 -2.97
N LEU A 25 9.23 4.46 -2.73
CA LEU A 25 9.44 5.48 -3.77
C LEU A 25 10.90 5.59 -4.23
N ALA A 26 11.83 4.96 -3.53
CA ALA A 26 13.24 4.99 -3.84
C ALA A 26 13.95 3.82 -3.11
N GLN A 27 14.10 2.67 -3.79
CA GLN A 27 14.54 1.42 -3.16
C GLN A 27 16.08 1.31 -3.11
N PRO A 28 16.70 0.61 -2.14
CA PRO A 28 18.14 0.59 -1.92
C PRO A 28 18.85 -0.53 -2.70
N PHE A 29 18.20 -1.06 -3.74
CA PHE A 29 18.60 -2.29 -4.42
C PHE A 29 19.13 -2.04 -5.84
N GLU A 30 19.72 -3.05 -6.45
CA GLU A 30 20.07 -2.99 -7.87
C GLU A 30 18.82 -3.15 -8.74
N ALA A 31 18.85 -2.59 -9.95
CA ALA A 31 17.77 -2.80 -10.91
C ALA A 31 17.84 -4.25 -11.42
N GLY A 32 16.69 -4.93 -11.50
CA GLY A 32 16.64 -6.33 -11.95
C GLY A 32 16.98 -7.39 -10.89
N ALA A 33 17.04 -7.04 -9.60
CA ALA A 33 17.53 -7.93 -8.54
C ALA A 33 16.57 -9.06 -8.10
N PHE A 34 15.25 -8.96 -8.31
CA PHE A 34 14.26 -9.85 -7.68
C PHE A 34 13.30 -10.52 -8.67
N ASP A 35 13.16 -11.85 -8.63
CA ASP A 35 12.21 -12.58 -9.48
C ASP A 35 10.75 -12.45 -9.01
N LEU A 36 10.54 -12.05 -7.74
CA LEU A 36 9.26 -11.58 -7.22
C LEU A 36 9.42 -10.23 -6.49
N VAL A 37 8.65 -9.24 -6.93
CA VAL A 37 8.44 -7.97 -6.21
C VAL A 37 7.03 -7.98 -5.65
N TRP A 38 6.91 -7.82 -4.35
CA TRP A 38 5.67 -7.94 -3.60
C TRP A 38 5.40 -6.65 -2.81
N SER A 39 4.16 -6.20 -2.82
CA SER A 39 3.65 -5.18 -1.91
C SER A 39 2.21 -5.52 -1.54
N MET A 40 1.90 -5.52 -0.25
CA MET A 40 0.61 -5.93 0.31
C MET A 40 0.19 -4.89 1.35
N GLU A 41 -0.91 -4.20 1.07
CA GLU A 41 -1.47 -3.09 1.88
C GLU A 41 -0.42 -2.04 2.23
N SER A 42 0.00 -1.32 1.19
CA SER A 42 1.12 -0.38 1.24
C SER A 42 1.10 0.65 0.10
N GLY A 43 0.55 0.33 -1.08
CA GLY A 43 0.43 1.28 -2.19
C GLY A 43 -0.42 2.51 -1.85
N GLU A 44 -1.41 2.36 -0.97
CA GLU A 44 -2.29 3.39 -0.44
C GLU A 44 -1.49 4.47 0.31
N HIS A 45 -0.47 4.08 1.09
CA HIS A 45 0.44 4.98 1.80
C HIS A 45 1.38 5.78 0.88
N MET A 46 1.50 5.43 -0.40
CA MET A 46 2.47 6.04 -1.32
C MET A 46 1.95 7.35 -1.94
N PRO A 47 2.52 8.53 -1.60
CA PRO A 47 2.01 9.80 -2.12
C PRO A 47 2.28 9.99 -3.61
N ASP A 48 3.47 9.59 -4.10
CA ASP A 48 3.75 9.50 -5.53
C ASP A 48 3.52 8.07 -6.02
N LYS A 49 2.27 7.79 -6.40
CA LYS A 49 1.84 6.52 -6.99
C LYS A 49 2.62 6.17 -8.28
N GLN A 50 3.06 7.16 -9.05
CA GLN A 50 3.81 6.92 -10.31
C GLN A 50 5.25 6.50 -10.01
N GLN A 51 5.92 7.19 -9.09
CA GLN A 51 7.27 6.84 -8.68
C GLN A 51 7.31 5.51 -7.92
N PHE A 52 6.30 5.19 -7.11
CA PHE A 52 6.13 3.86 -6.51
C PHE A 52 6.14 2.75 -7.58
N VAL A 53 5.28 2.85 -8.60
CA VAL A 53 5.20 1.83 -9.67
C VAL A 53 6.52 1.71 -10.45
N ARG A 54 7.22 2.82 -10.72
CA ARG A 54 8.57 2.79 -11.32
C ARG A 54 9.56 2.00 -10.48
N GLU A 55 9.54 2.14 -9.15
CA GLU A 55 10.50 1.44 -8.30
C GLU A 55 10.21 -0.07 -8.17
N LEU A 56 8.94 -0.47 -8.16
CA LEU A 56 8.58 -1.89 -8.20
C LEU A 56 9.06 -2.52 -9.51
N ALA A 57 8.80 -1.84 -10.62
CA ALA A 57 9.16 -2.25 -11.97
C ALA A 57 10.67 -2.39 -12.17
N ARG A 58 11.42 -1.38 -11.71
CA ARG A 58 12.88 -1.29 -11.59
C ARG A 58 13.54 -2.53 -10.98
N VAL A 59 13.10 -2.93 -9.78
CA VAL A 59 13.83 -3.94 -8.97
C VAL A 59 13.45 -5.36 -9.37
N CYS A 60 12.31 -5.53 -10.06
CA CYS A 60 11.90 -6.77 -10.68
C CYS A 60 12.92 -7.21 -11.74
N ALA A 61 13.38 -8.45 -11.71
CA ALA A 61 14.23 -9.07 -12.72
C ALA A 61 13.49 -9.21 -14.06
N PRO A 62 14.16 -9.21 -15.23
CA PRO A 62 13.53 -9.52 -16.51
C PRO A 62 12.78 -10.87 -16.47
N GLY A 63 11.55 -10.90 -16.96
CA GLY A 63 10.63 -12.05 -16.83
C GLY A 63 10.06 -12.30 -15.42
N GLY A 64 10.50 -11.55 -14.40
CA GLY A 64 10.02 -11.62 -13.03
C GLY A 64 8.61 -11.03 -12.87
N VAL A 65 8.03 -11.22 -11.69
CA VAL A 65 6.64 -10.85 -11.37
C VAL A 65 6.59 -9.68 -10.38
N VAL A 66 5.67 -8.74 -10.62
CA VAL A 66 5.30 -7.68 -9.67
C VAL A 66 3.87 -7.90 -9.19
N ILE A 67 3.67 -7.83 -7.88
CA ILE A 67 2.38 -7.95 -7.20
C ILE A 67 2.18 -6.73 -6.31
N VAL A 68 1.06 -6.03 -6.49
CA VAL A 68 0.59 -4.97 -5.60
C VAL A 68 -0.83 -5.30 -5.16
N VAL A 69 -1.03 -5.41 -3.86
CA VAL A 69 -2.35 -5.48 -3.23
C VAL A 69 -2.54 -4.22 -2.40
N THR A 70 -3.63 -3.48 -2.64
CA THR A 70 -3.75 -2.09 -2.17
C THR A 70 -5.20 -1.60 -2.16
N TRP A 71 -5.49 -0.64 -1.28
CA TRP A 71 -6.76 0.09 -1.32
C TRP A 71 -6.77 1.13 -2.44
N CYS A 72 -7.88 1.19 -3.15
CA CYS A 72 -8.18 2.20 -4.16
C CYS A 72 -9.55 2.82 -3.88
N HIS A 73 -9.83 3.97 -4.47
CA HIS A 73 -11.22 4.37 -4.68
C HIS A 73 -11.80 3.67 -5.91
N ARG A 74 -13.13 3.69 -6.05
CA ARG A 74 -13.84 3.17 -7.24
C ARG A 74 -13.29 3.76 -8.53
N VAL A 75 -13.41 3.02 -9.63
CA VAL A 75 -13.18 3.57 -10.97
C VAL A 75 -14.21 4.70 -11.23
N LEU A 76 -13.74 5.77 -11.86
CA LEU A 76 -14.59 6.89 -12.27
C LEU A 76 -15.35 6.53 -13.55
N ALA A 77 -16.65 6.88 -13.60
CA ALA A 77 -17.48 6.67 -14.77
C ALA A 77 -17.08 7.61 -15.93
N ALA A 78 -17.44 7.24 -17.16
CA ALA A 78 -17.17 8.07 -18.33
C ALA A 78 -17.81 9.47 -18.19
N GLY A 79 -16.97 10.51 -18.13
CA GLY A 79 -17.38 11.90 -17.93
C GLY A 79 -17.25 12.43 -16.49
N GLU A 80 -16.97 11.58 -15.49
CA GLU A 80 -16.60 12.05 -14.15
C GLU A 80 -15.18 12.64 -14.16
N ALA A 81 -15.04 13.88 -13.68
CA ALA A 81 -13.74 14.54 -13.51
C ALA A 81 -13.04 14.20 -12.17
N GLY A 82 -13.72 13.45 -11.30
CA GLY A 82 -13.31 13.09 -9.95
C GLY A 82 -14.45 12.39 -9.20
N LEU A 83 -14.21 11.99 -7.96
CA LEU A 83 -15.24 11.48 -7.06
C LEU A 83 -16.29 12.56 -6.75
N ARG A 84 -17.50 12.16 -6.35
CA ARG A 84 -18.52 13.12 -5.90
C ARG A 84 -18.12 13.75 -4.56
N PRO A 85 -18.60 14.96 -4.21
CA PRO A 85 -18.22 15.63 -2.96
C PRO A 85 -18.51 14.81 -1.69
N ASP A 86 -19.59 14.01 -1.70
CA ASP A 86 -19.99 13.08 -0.62
C ASP A 86 -19.14 11.80 -0.53
N GLU A 87 -18.32 11.54 -1.55
CA GLU A 87 -17.33 10.47 -1.59
C GLU A 87 -15.96 10.98 -1.17
N ALA A 88 -15.53 12.11 -1.74
CA ALA A 88 -14.30 12.79 -1.37
C ALA A 88 -14.26 13.07 0.13
N ALA A 89 -15.27 13.76 0.68
CA ALA A 89 -15.34 14.07 2.11
C ALA A 89 -15.47 12.83 3.04
N LEU A 90 -15.78 11.65 2.51
CA LEU A 90 -15.70 10.39 3.26
C LEU A 90 -14.26 9.84 3.25
N LEU A 91 -13.60 9.82 2.08
CA LEU A 91 -12.21 9.39 1.97
C LEU A 91 -11.24 10.35 2.70
N ASP A 92 -11.43 11.66 2.61
CA ASP A 92 -10.58 12.66 3.27
C ASP A 92 -10.49 12.40 4.78
N ARG A 93 -11.63 12.09 5.42
CA ARG A 93 -11.71 11.75 6.85
C ARG A 93 -11.07 10.41 7.22
N ILE A 94 -11.05 9.46 6.29
CA ILE A 94 -10.38 8.17 6.44
C ILE A 94 -8.86 8.37 6.31
N CYS A 95 -8.43 9.14 5.30
CA CYS A 95 -7.04 9.44 5.02
C CYS A 95 -6.39 10.27 6.14
N GLU A 96 -7.08 11.30 6.64
CA GLU A 96 -6.62 12.09 7.80
C GLU A 96 -6.34 11.23 9.03
N ALA A 97 -7.21 10.25 9.31
CA ALA A 97 -7.13 9.45 10.52
C ALA A 97 -6.12 8.30 10.46
N TYR A 98 -5.87 7.73 9.27
CA TYR A 98 -4.83 6.70 9.04
C TYR A 98 -3.51 7.28 8.49
N TYR A 99 -3.37 8.61 8.42
CA TYR A 99 -2.20 9.30 7.86
C TYR A 99 -1.87 8.85 6.42
N LEU A 100 -2.91 8.70 5.58
CA LEU A 100 -2.77 8.31 4.17
C LEU A 100 -2.75 9.53 3.25
N PRO A 101 -1.97 9.52 2.15
CA PRO A 101 -2.18 10.44 1.04
C PRO A 101 -3.46 10.12 0.28
N ALA A 102 -3.86 11.00 -0.65
CA ALA A 102 -4.99 10.76 -1.53
C ALA A 102 -4.84 9.43 -2.29
N TRP A 103 -5.93 8.65 -2.32
CA TRP A 103 -5.99 7.40 -3.08
C TRP A 103 -6.24 7.68 -4.57
N CYS A 104 -5.95 6.68 -5.39
CA CYS A 104 -6.32 6.64 -6.80
C CYS A 104 -7.24 5.44 -7.06
N SER A 105 -7.73 5.26 -8.29
CA SER A 105 -8.48 4.06 -8.69
C SER A 105 -7.55 2.95 -9.20
N VAL A 106 -8.07 1.72 -9.28
CA VAL A 106 -7.35 0.61 -9.94
C VAL A 106 -7.02 0.92 -11.41
N ALA A 107 -7.88 1.67 -12.10
CA ALA A 107 -7.65 2.15 -13.46
C ALA A 107 -6.59 3.28 -13.56
N ASP A 108 -6.25 3.93 -12.44
CA ASP A 108 -5.06 4.79 -12.39
C ASP A 108 -3.80 3.94 -12.29
N TYR A 109 -3.79 2.90 -11.44
CA TYR A 109 -2.67 1.97 -11.38
C TYR A 109 -2.44 1.28 -12.73
N GLU A 110 -3.46 0.76 -13.42
CA GLU A 110 -3.34 0.20 -14.78
C GLU A 110 -2.58 1.15 -15.72
N ARG A 111 -3.04 2.41 -15.80
CA ARG A 111 -2.39 3.46 -16.61
C ARG A 111 -0.98 3.80 -16.15
N LEU A 112 -0.67 3.72 -14.86
CA LEU A 112 0.68 3.95 -14.33
C LEU A 112 1.64 2.82 -14.67
N PHE A 113 1.18 1.56 -14.61
CA PHE A 113 1.97 0.40 -15.04
C PHE A 113 2.18 0.43 -16.58
N ASP A 114 1.15 0.70 -17.38
CA ASP A 114 1.23 0.84 -18.85
C ASP A 114 2.22 1.93 -19.29
N GLN A 115 2.28 3.05 -18.55
CA GLN A 115 3.23 4.12 -18.79
C GLN A 115 4.69 3.70 -18.60
N THR A 116 4.95 2.63 -17.85
CA THR A 116 6.31 2.08 -17.71
C THR A 116 6.74 1.24 -18.90
N VAL A 117 5.80 0.61 -19.65
CA VAL A 117 6.10 -0.10 -20.92
C VAL A 117 6.71 0.86 -21.95
N THR A 118 6.14 2.06 -22.04
CA THR A 118 6.11 2.82 -23.30
C THR A 118 7.17 3.92 -23.45
N LYS A 119 8.00 4.18 -22.44
CA LYS A 119 9.00 5.25 -22.48
C LYS A 119 10.31 4.94 -21.75
N PRO A 120 11.47 5.05 -22.42
CA PRO A 120 12.73 5.40 -21.75
C PRO A 120 12.55 6.73 -21.00
N ALA A 121 13.20 6.88 -19.84
CA ALA A 121 12.93 7.95 -18.88
C ALA A 121 13.33 9.37 -19.36
N GLN A 122 12.50 9.99 -20.21
CA GLN A 122 12.57 11.43 -20.47
C GLN A 122 12.08 12.21 -19.24
N ARG A 123 12.88 13.17 -18.77
CA ARG A 123 12.49 14.09 -17.69
C ARG A 123 11.27 14.93 -18.09
N LEU A 124 10.10 14.55 -17.59
CA LEU A 124 8.92 15.42 -17.60
C LEU A 124 9.04 16.43 -16.46
N ALA A 125 9.12 17.72 -16.81
CA ALA A 125 8.96 18.80 -15.83
C ALA A 125 7.50 18.85 -15.35
N PRO A 126 7.24 19.21 -14.07
CA PRO A 126 5.90 19.14 -13.47
C PRO A 126 4.95 20.19 -14.08
N THR A 127 4.16 19.77 -15.07
CA THR A 127 3.13 20.61 -15.69
C THR A 127 1.86 20.59 -14.84
N VAL A 128 1.85 21.35 -13.74
CA VAL A 128 0.69 21.48 -12.86
C VAL A 128 -0.45 22.19 -13.59
N ARG A 129 -1.49 21.43 -13.96
CA ARG A 129 -2.66 21.96 -14.69
C ARG A 129 -3.61 22.68 -13.71
N ARG A 130 -3.43 24.00 -13.54
CA ARG A 130 -4.33 24.84 -12.71
C ARG A 130 -5.80 24.65 -13.10
N LEU A 131 -6.60 24.13 -12.17
CA LEU A 131 -8.05 24.32 -12.18
C LEU A 131 -8.35 25.77 -11.76
N ALA A 132 -8.93 26.55 -12.67
CA ALA A 132 -9.23 27.96 -12.45
C ALA A 132 -10.57 28.14 -11.72
N VAL A 133 -10.53 28.28 -10.39
CA VAL A 133 -11.70 28.70 -9.61
C VAL A 133 -12.00 30.17 -9.90
N THR A 134 -13.06 30.45 -10.65
CA THR A 134 -13.49 31.81 -11.00
C THR A 134 -14.22 32.50 -9.84
N SER A 135 -13.45 33.03 -8.88
CA SER A 135 -13.97 33.91 -7.82
C SER A 135 -13.93 35.37 -8.25
N THR A 136 -15.09 36.03 -8.30
CA THR A 136 -15.23 37.41 -8.77
C THR A 136 -15.04 38.45 -7.66
N SER A 137 -13.81 38.89 -7.42
CA SER A 137 -13.56 40.19 -6.78
C SER A 137 -12.33 40.89 -7.36
N ARG A 138 -12.39 42.21 -7.52
CA ARG A 138 -11.32 43.02 -8.12
C ARG A 138 -10.43 43.63 -7.03
N ARG A 139 -9.21 43.12 -6.86
CA ARG A 139 -8.05 43.95 -6.47
C ARG A 139 -6.87 43.70 -7.40
N ARG A 140 -6.22 44.78 -7.83
CA ARG A 140 -5.18 44.78 -8.86
C ARG A 140 -3.81 44.55 -8.20
N TYR A 141 -3.45 43.29 -8.00
CA TYR A 141 -2.10 42.90 -7.54
C TYR A 141 -1.15 42.81 -8.74
N GLN A 142 0.04 43.41 -8.65
CA GLN A 142 1.09 43.25 -9.65
C GLN A 142 1.90 41.98 -9.31
N PRO A 143 2.17 41.08 -10.28
CA PRO A 143 2.96 39.90 -10.02
C PRO A 143 4.44 40.27 -9.87
N HIS A 144 4.96 40.21 -8.65
CA HIS A 144 6.38 39.91 -8.48
C HIS A 144 6.63 38.47 -8.94
N HIS A 145 7.74 38.24 -9.65
CA HIS A 145 8.21 36.88 -9.89
C HIS A 145 8.54 36.22 -8.54
N ASN A 146 8.05 35.00 -8.33
CA ASN A 146 8.48 34.14 -7.22
C ASN A 146 8.39 32.66 -7.60
N ASP A 147 9.46 32.19 -8.22
CA ASP A 147 10.10 30.88 -8.13
C ASP A 147 9.28 29.63 -7.75
N SER A 148 9.31 28.64 -8.66
CA SER A 148 8.85 27.26 -8.45
C SER A 148 9.59 26.51 -7.32
N ALA A 149 10.75 26.99 -6.89
CA ALA A 149 11.47 26.44 -5.74
C ALA A 149 10.63 26.50 -4.43
N THR A 150 9.69 27.45 -4.35
CA THR A 150 8.79 27.60 -3.18
C THR A 150 7.71 26.52 -3.10
N SER A 151 7.23 25.99 -4.23
CA SER A 151 6.28 24.88 -4.23
C SER A 151 6.95 23.54 -3.95
N ASP A 152 8.13 23.32 -4.52
CA ASP A 152 8.82 22.02 -4.42
C ASP A 152 9.31 21.77 -2.98
N SER A 153 9.79 22.81 -2.29
CA SER A 153 10.17 22.75 -0.87
C SER A 153 8.98 22.55 0.08
N LEU A 154 7.81 23.13 -0.23
CA LEU A 154 6.57 22.85 0.53
C LEU A 154 6.09 21.41 0.35
N ILE A 155 6.22 20.84 -0.86
CA ILE A 155 5.94 19.43 -1.12
C ILE A 155 6.93 18.55 -0.34
N GLU A 156 8.23 18.85 -0.37
CA GLU A 156 9.24 18.06 0.36
C GLU A 156 8.98 18.02 1.87
N VAL A 157 8.63 19.15 2.50
CA VAL A 157 8.22 19.21 3.90
C VAL A 157 6.97 18.37 4.16
N MET A 158 5.90 18.57 3.38
CA MET A 158 4.65 17.81 3.54
C MET A 158 4.85 16.29 3.35
N MET A 159 5.74 15.87 2.45
CA MET A 159 6.10 14.46 2.25
C MET A 159 6.92 13.89 3.40
N LYS A 160 7.79 14.69 4.02
CA LYS A 160 8.55 14.31 5.21
C LYS A 160 7.63 14.13 6.42
N ASP A 161 6.71 15.06 6.63
CA ASP A 161 5.76 15.03 7.75
C ASP A 161 4.75 13.88 7.60
N LEU A 162 4.28 13.60 6.38
CA LEU A 162 3.46 12.42 6.07
C LEU A 162 4.20 11.11 6.39
N LYS A 163 5.46 10.98 5.95
CA LYS A 163 6.29 9.80 6.22
C LYS A 163 6.54 9.60 7.73
N ALA A 164 6.75 10.68 8.48
CA ALA A 164 6.86 10.63 9.93
C ALA A 164 5.53 10.25 10.62
N GLY A 165 4.39 10.77 10.14
CA GLY A 165 3.07 10.41 10.64
C GLY A 165 2.74 8.92 10.47
N ILE A 166 3.05 8.35 9.29
CA ILE A 166 2.90 6.91 9.02
C ILE A 166 3.80 6.09 9.94
N ALA A 167 5.08 6.46 10.09
CA ALA A 167 6.00 5.75 10.96
C ALA A 167 5.52 5.74 12.43
N ASN A 168 5.21 6.92 12.98
CA ASN A 168 4.71 7.06 14.34
C ASN A 168 3.40 6.28 14.57
N PHE A 169 2.48 6.28 13.60
CA PHE A 169 1.22 5.53 13.70
C PHE A 169 1.47 4.02 13.90
N TYR A 170 2.40 3.42 13.14
CA TYR A 170 2.76 2.02 13.31
C TYR A 170 3.60 1.76 14.57
N ASP A 171 4.56 2.62 14.91
CA ASP A 171 5.38 2.46 16.11
C ASP A 171 4.55 2.54 17.41
N GLU A 172 3.53 3.41 17.48
CA GLU A 172 2.63 3.52 18.64
C GLU A 172 1.58 2.39 18.74
N SER A 173 1.30 1.66 17.65
CA SER A 173 0.18 0.71 17.58
C SER A 173 0.57 -0.76 17.32
N SER A 174 1.82 -1.02 16.94
CA SER A 174 2.28 -2.36 16.52
C SER A 174 2.06 -3.46 17.56
N GLU A 175 2.24 -3.22 18.86
CA GLU A 175 2.03 -4.25 19.89
C GLU A 175 0.55 -4.69 19.98
N LEU A 176 -0.38 -3.73 19.88
CA LEU A 176 -1.81 -4.03 19.91
C LEU A 176 -2.27 -4.72 18.61
N TRP A 177 -1.75 -4.28 17.46
CA TRP A 177 -2.05 -4.92 16.19
C TRP A 177 -1.41 -6.32 16.09
N GLU A 178 -0.19 -6.56 16.58
CA GLU A 178 0.40 -7.90 16.64
C GLU A 178 -0.47 -8.84 17.51
N SER A 179 -1.03 -8.33 18.62
CA SER A 179 -1.96 -9.06 19.49
C SER A 179 -3.33 -9.35 18.86
N MET A 180 -3.83 -8.49 17.95
CA MET A 180 -5.15 -8.66 17.32
C MET A 180 -5.11 -9.32 15.93
N TRP A 181 -4.04 -9.15 15.15
CA TRP A 181 -3.91 -9.60 13.76
C TRP A 181 -2.88 -10.74 13.60
N GLY A 182 -1.97 -10.94 14.56
CA GLY A 182 -0.94 -11.98 14.53
C GLY A 182 0.30 -11.59 13.71
N GLU A 183 0.99 -12.57 13.11
CA GLU A 183 2.21 -12.33 12.32
C GLU A 183 1.98 -11.51 11.03
N HIS A 184 0.73 -11.36 10.59
CA HIS A 184 0.35 -10.75 9.32
C HIS A 184 -0.38 -9.42 9.53
N MET A 185 0.24 -8.33 9.12
CA MET A 185 -0.31 -6.97 9.26
C MET A 185 -1.16 -6.57 8.03
N HIS A 186 -1.96 -7.51 7.53
CA HIS A 186 -2.84 -7.31 6.37
C HIS A 186 -4.15 -8.10 6.50
N HIS A 187 -5.10 -7.84 5.61
CA HIS A 187 -6.42 -8.45 5.53
C HIS A 187 -6.38 -9.95 5.21
N GLY A 188 -7.52 -10.60 5.41
CA GLY A 188 -7.76 -12.00 5.05
C GLY A 188 -8.72 -12.17 3.88
N TYR A 189 -8.51 -13.22 3.09
CA TYR A 189 -9.32 -13.59 1.93
C TYR A 189 -10.35 -14.68 2.29
N TYR A 190 -11.63 -14.36 2.06
CA TYR A 190 -12.77 -15.23 2.31
C TYR A 190 -13.42 -15.59 0.97
N PRO A 191 -13.18 -16.80 0.43
CA PRO A 191 -13.83 -17.25 -0.79
C PRO A 191 -15.36 -17.20 -0.68
N LYS A 192 -16.03 -16.83 -1.77
CA LYS A 192 -17.50 -16.77 -1.83
C LYS A 192 -18.13 -18.10 -1.44
N GLY A 193 -19.02 -18.08 -0.46
CA GLY A 193 -19.67 -19.26 0.09
C GLY A 193 -18.85 -20.06 1.12
N ALA A 194 -17.66 -19.59 1.52
CA ALA A 194 -16.89 -20.24 2.58
C ALA A 194 -17.57 -20.14 3.96
N VAL A 195 -17.48 -21.21 4.74
CA VAL A 195 -17.86 -21.23 6.16
C VAL A 195 -16.92 -20.32 6.96
N THR A 196 -17.40 -19.78 8.09
CA THR A 196 -16.65 -18.92 9.02
C THR A 196 -15.28 -19.51 9.39
N LYS A 197 -14.20 -18.89 8.86
CA LYS A 197 -12.81 -19.22 9.15
C LYS A 197 -12.16 -18.16 10.04
N GLY A 198 -11.15 -18.55 10.83
CA GLY A 198 -10.34 -17.61 11.60
C GLY A 198 -9.56 -16.65 10.71
N HIS A 199 -9.40 -15.40 11.13
CA HIS A 199 -8.73 -14.35 10.35
C HIS A 199 -7.28 -14.72 9.97
N GLN A 200 -6.55 -15.40 10.86
CA GLN A 200 -5.19 -15.91 10.61
C GLN A 200 -5.13 -16.85 9.39
N GLN A 201 -6.09 -17.78 9.25
CA GLN A 201 -6.14 -18.63 8.06
C GLN A 201 -6.52 -17.82 6.82
N ALA A 202 -7.46 -16.86 6.94
CA ALA A 202 -7.82 -16.00 5.83
C ALA A 202 -6.63 -15.13 5.33
N GLN A 203 -5.73 -14.71 6.23
CA GLN A 203 -4.50 -13.99 5.89
C GLN A 203 -3.52 -14.89 5.11
N LEU A 204 -3.36 -16.15 5.50
CA LEU A 204 -2.58 -17.13 4.71
C LEU A 204 -3.22 -17.41 3.35
N ASP A 205 -4.55 -17.57 3.31
CA ASP A 205 -5.30 -17.79 2.07
C ASP A 205 -5.20 -16.59 1.11
N MET A 206 -5.06 -15.36 1.63
CA MET A 206 -4.80 -14.17 0.82
C MET A 206 -3.42 -14.23 0.15
N ILE A 207 -2.39 -14.68 0.85
CA ILE A 207 -1.05 -14.84 0.28
C ILE A 207 -1.07 -15.92 -0.81
N GLU A 208 -1.68 -17.07 -0.52
CA GLU A 208 -1.81 -18.18 -1.47
C GLU A 208 -2.58 -17.80 -2.74
N GLU A 209 -3.77 -17.21 -2.60
CA GLU A 209 -4.57 -16.80 -3.76
C GLU A 209 -3.85 -15.72 -4.58
N THR A 210 -3.15 -14.78 -3.93
CA THR A 210 -2.42 -13.71 -4.64
C THR A 210 -1.28 -14.29 -5.49
N LEU A 211 -0.47 -15.19 -4.93
CA LEU A 211 0.58 -15.91 -5.67
C LEU A 211 -0.02 -16.74 -6.82
N ARG A 212 -1.13 -17.43 -6.57
CA ARG A 212 -1.83 -18.26 -7.56
C ARG A 212 -2.37 -17.43 -8.73
N VAL A 213 -2.92 -16.25 -8.45
CA VAL A 213 -3.47 -15.32 -9.47
C VAL A 213 -2.36 -14.69 -10.32
N ALA A 214 -1.22 -14.36 -9.72
CA ALA A 214 -0.03 -13.91 -10.43
C ALA A 214 0.68 -15.03 -11.24
N GLY A 215 0.31 -16.29 -11.01
CA GLY A 215 0.91 -17.46 -11.65
C GLY A 215 2.32 -17.78 -11.13
N VAL A 216 2.59 -17.49 -9.85
CA VAL A 216 3.90 -17.72 -9.21
C VAL A 216 4.02 -19.18 -8.76
N THR A 217 4.77 -19.97 -9.53
CA THR A 217 5.05 -21.39 -9.26
C THR A 217 6.37 -21.64 -8.54
N GLN A 218 7.31 -20.68 -8.61
CA GLN A 218 8.62 -20.70 -7.96
C GLN A 218 9.07 -19.26 -7.65
N VAL A 219 9.93 -19.10 -6.64
CA VAL A 219 10.56 -17.82 -6.26
C VAL A 219 11.97 -18.14 -5.78
N SER A 220 12.96 -17.34 -6.16
CA SER A 220 14.37 -17.52 -5.78
C SER A 220 14.88 -16.34 -4.94
N ASN A 221 14.48 -15.12 -5.29
CA ASN A 221 14.92 -13.88 -4.66
C ASN A 221 13.79 -12.84 -4.66
N MET A 222 13.11 -12.70 -3.53
CA MET A 222 11.95 -11.82 -3.32
C MET A 222 12.35 -10.46 -2.73
N VAL A 223 11.61 -9.40 -3.08
CA VAL A 223 11.52 -8.18 -2.27
C VAL A 223 10.09 -7.94 -1.78
N ASP A 224 9.97 -7.55 -0.51
CA ASP A 224 8.74 -7.23 0.19
C ASP A 224 8.71 -5.72 0.55
N VAL A 225 7.94 -4.96 -0.23
CA VAL A 225 7.90 -3.50 -0.21
C VAL A 225 6.73 -3.04 0.65
N GLY A 226 7.03 -2.62 1.89
CA GLY A 226 6.02 -2.42 2.93
C GLY A 226 5.89 -3.60 3.92
N CYS A 227 6.92 -4.45 4.02
CA CYS A 227 6.94 -5.73 4.73
C CYS A 227 6.44 -5.82 6.20
N GLY A 228 6.17 -4.69 6.87
CA GLY A 228 5.76 -4.66 8.28
C GLY A 228 6.68 -5.44 9.22
N ILE A 229 6.12 -6.41 9.95
CA ILE A 229 6.86 -7.36 10.81
C ILE A 229 7.30 -8.66 10.09
N GLY A 230 7.08 -8.76 8.77
CA GLY A 230 7.66 -9.79 7.90
C GLY A 230 6.95 -11.15 7.87
N GLY A 231 5.69 -11.26 8.31
CA GLY A 231 4.95 -12.54 8.31
C GLY A 231 4.79 -13.15 6.91
N SER A 232 4.38 -12.34 5.94
CA SER A 232 4.13 -12.80 4.57
C SER A 232 5.42 -13.19 3.85
N SER A 233 6.49 -12.42 4.02
CA SER A 233 7.83 -12.77 3.54
C SER A 233 8.38 -14.04 4.21
N ARG A 234 8.22 -14.23 5.54
CA ARG A 234 8.56 -15.50 6.21
C ARG A 234 7.78 -16.69 5.64
N TYR A 235 6.49 -16.52 5.36
CA TYR A 235 5.64 -17.57 4.79
C TYR A 235 6.10 -17.97 3.38
N ILE A 236 6.32 -16.98 2.50
CA ILE A 236 6.78 -17.21 1.11
C ILE A 236 8.17 -17.85 1.09
N ALA A 237 9.09 -17.41 1.95
CA ALA A 237 10.42 -17.99 2.08
C ALA A 237 10.41 -19.44 2.61
N LYS A 238 9.49 -19.79 3.52
CA LYS A 238 9.27 -21.20 3.93
C LYS A 238 8.70 -22.04 2.77
N LYS A 239 7.76 -21.50 2.00
CA LYS A 239 7.07 -22.20 0.91
C LYS A 239 7.99 -22.55 -0.27
N TYR A 240 8.77 -21.59 -0.76
CA TYR A 240 9.63 -21.77 -1.94
C TYR A 240 11.11 -21.98 -1.60
N GLY A 241 11.53 -21.80 -0.35
CA GLY A 241 12.93 -21.82 0.05
C GLY A 241 13.72 -20.58 -0.41
N CYS A 242 13.05 -19.54 -0.90
CA CYS A 242 13.69 -18.37 -1.49
C CYS A 242 14.48 -17.52 -0.47
N ARG A 243 15.30 -16.60 -0.97
CA ARG A 243 15.75 -15.44 -0.20
C ARG A 243 14.70 -14.33 -0.27
N SER A 244 14.62 -13.48 0.74
CA SER A 244 13.69 -12.34 0.78
C SER A 244 14.33 -11.12 1.44
N SER A 245 14.17 -9.95 0.83
CA SER A 245 14.53 -8.65 1.44
C SER A 245 13.29 -7.81 1.71
N GLY A 246 13.16 -7.20 2.89
CA GLY A 246 12.02 -6.34 3.25
C GLY A 246 12.41 -4.89 3.52
N ILE A 247 11.61 -3.91 3.10
CA ILE A 247 12.00 -2.47 3.11
C ILE A 247 10.90 -1.46 3.54
N THR A 248 11.33 -0.35 4.16
CA THR A 248 10.52 0.88 4.45
C THR A 248 11.34 2.22 4.69
N LEU A 249 11.41 3.19 3.74
CA LEU A 249 12.14 4.54 3.64
C LEU A 249 13.72 4.64 3.66
N SER A 250 14.67 5.07 2.73
CA SER A 250 14.92 5.57 1.31
C SER A 250 16.44 5.42 0.90
N PRO A 251 17.00 5.59 -0.36
CA PRO A 251 16.51 5.84 -1.77
C PRO A 251 17.11 4.83 -2.89
N LYS A 252 17.00 4.68 -4.27
CA LYS A 252 16.44 5.25 -5.60
C LYS A 252 16.46 4.27 -6.87
N GLN A 253 15.61 4.50 -7.91
CA GLN A 253 15.71 4.41 -9.44
C GLN A 253 15.73 3.11 -10.34
N ALA A 254 14.77 2.95 -11.31
CA ALA A 254 14.91 2.41 -12.73
C ALA A 254 13.58 2.28 -13.59
N GLU A 255 13.33 1.11 -14.24
CA GLU A 255 12.58 0.85 -15.52
C GLU A 255 11.21 0.10 -15.39
N GLY A 256 10.62 -0.50 -16.45
CA GLY A 256 9.17 -0.82 -16.58
C GLY A 256 8.66 -2.28 -16.72
N LEU A 257 7.32 -2.45 -16.85
CA LEU A 257 6.53 -3.71 -16.74
C LEU A 257 5.48 -3.90 -17.86
N THR A 258 5.02 -5.15 -18.06
CA THR A 258 3.99 -5.63 -19.02
C THR A 258 3.03 -6.65 -18.35
N ASP A 259 2.13 -7.30 -19.13
CA ASP A 259 1.19 -8.35 -18.66
C ASP A 259 0.37 -7.95 -17.42
N ILE A 260 -0.17 -6.73 -17.45
CA ILE A 260 -0.89 -6.10 -16.33
C ILE A 260 -2.29 -6.70 -16.22
N ARG A 261 -2.65 -7.14 -15.02
CA ARG A 261 -3.95 -7.75 -14.71
C ARG A 261 -4.42 -7.26 -13.36
N THR A 262 -5.73 -7.04 -13.24
CA THR A 262 -6.35 -6.48 -12.02
C THR A 262 -7.54 -7.33 -11.57
N ARG A 263 -7.79 -7.35 -10.26
CA ARG A 263 -8.98 -7.95 -9.64
C ARG A 263 -9.44 -7.12 -8.45
N ASP A 264 -10.72 -6.82 -8.42
CA ASP A 264 -11.43 -6.33 -7.24
C ASP A 264 -11.78 -7.51 -6.33
N TRP A 265 -11.30 -7.51 -5.09
CA TRP A 265 -11.56 -8.51 -4.04
C TRP A 265 -12.35 -7.90 -2.86
N SER A 266 -13.03 -6.77 -3.07
CA SER A 266 -13.73 -6.07 -1.99
C SER A 266 -14.80 -6.95 -1.31
N GLU A 267 -15.45 -7.84 -2.06
CA GLU A 267 -16.44 -8.78 -1.50
C GLU A 267 -15.77 -9.87 -0.66
N GLU A 268 -14.69 -10.47 -1.15
CA GLU A 268 -13.93 -11.53 -0.49
C GLU A 268 -13.12 -11.03 0.72
N VAL A 269 -12.83 -9.72 0.81
CA VAL A 269 -12.18 -9.10 1.96
C VAL A 269 -13.19 -8.53 2.97
N SER A 270 -14.40 -8.17 2.54
CA SER A 270 -15.42 -7.57 3.41
C SER A 270 -15.71 -8.30 4.75
N PRO A 271 -15.66 -9.66 4.87
CA PRO A 271 -15.92 -10.33 6.13
C PRO A 271 -14.85 -10.10 7.21
N PHE A 272 -13.64 -9.73 6.81
CA PHE A 272 -12.52 -9.48 7.72
C PHE A 272 -12.82 -8.35 8.71
N TRP A 273 -13.46 -7.26 8.24
CA TRP A 273 -13.87 -6.14 9.10
C TRP A 273 -14.86 -6.58 10.19
N GLY A 274 -15.77 -7.51 9.87
CA GLY A 274 -16.67 -8.11 10.85
C GLY A 274 -15.91 -8.90 11.92
N ALA A 275 -14.88 -9.65 11.53
CA ALA A 275 -14.01 -10.38 12.46
C ALA A 275 -13.18 -9.44 13.35
N VAL A 276 -12.58 -8.39 12.79
CA VAL A 276 -11.80 -7.39 13.56
C VAL A 276 -12.67 -6.65 14.57
N ILE A 277 -13.87 -6.22 14.18
CA ILE A 277 -14.83 -5.57 15.08
C ILE A 277 -15.27 -6.52 16.20
N ALA A 278 -15.54 -7.80 15.89
CA ALA A 278 -15.86 -8.80 16.90
C ALA A 278 -14.72 -9.01 17.91
N THR A 279 -13.46 -9.08 17.45
CA THR A 279 -12.28 -9.18 18.32
C THR A 279 -12.10 -7.94 19.20
N ALA A 280 -12.29 -6.74 18.65
CA ALA A 280 -12.17 -5.48 19.39
C ALA A 280 -13.22 -5.34 20.53
N LEU A 281 -14.40 -5.94 20.37
CA LEU A 281 -15.47 -5.97 21.37
C LEU A 281 -15.27 -7.02 22.47
N THR A 282 -14.24 -7.88 22.39
CA THR A 282 -13.92 -8.82 23.48
C THR A 282 -13.36 -8.10 24.71
N GLY A 283 -13.42 -8.74 25.88
CA GLY A 283 -12.81 -8.19 27.11
C GLY A 283 -11.30 -7.93 26.99
N GLN A 284 -10.60 -8.69 26.15
CA GLN A 284 -9.18 -8.42 25.83
C GLN A 284 -9.02 -7.26 24.85
N GLY A 285 -9.83 -7.18 23.79
CA GLY A 285 -9.84 -6.08 22.83
C GLY A 285 -10.13 -4.72 23.48
N LEU A 286 -11.15 -4.66 24.33
CA LEU A 286 -11.51 -3.47 25.11
C LEU A 286 -10.40 -3.06 26.10
N ALA A 287 -9.80 -4.03 26.81
CA ALA A 287 -8.69 -3.77 27.72
C ALA A 287 -7.39 -3.36 27.00
N GLY A 288 -7.21 -3.78 25.74
CA GLY A 288 -6.13 -3.33 24.86
C GLY A 288 -6.36 -1.90 24.36
N LEU A 289 -7.54 -1.62 23.81
CA LEU A 289 -7.93 -0.28 23.35
C LEU A 289 -7.86 0.77 24.47
N ALA A 290 -8.28 0.43 25.69
CA ALA A 290 -8.20 1.31 26.86
C ALA A 290 -6.76 1.62 27.34
N ARG A 291 -5.75 0.91 26.82
CA ARG A 291 -4.32 1.13 27.08
C ARG A 291 -3.58 1.69 25.86
N ALA A 292 -4.25 1.82 24.73
CA ALA A 292 -3.63 2.18 23.45
C ALA A 292 -3.43 3.70 23.30
N GLY A 293 -2.50 4.08 22.43
CA GLY A 293 -2.30 5.48 22.04
C GLY A 293 -3.55 6.10 21.41
N TRP A 294 -3.67 7.42 21.52
CA TRP A 294 -4.80 8.20 20.95
C TRP A 294 -4.93 8.02 19.43
N THR A 295 -3.80 7.82 18.73
CA THR A 295 -3.67 7.38 17.34
C THR A 295 -4.44 6.08 17.05
N THR A 296 -4.21 5.05 17.86
CA THR A 296 -4.89 3.75 17.77
C THR A 296 -6.40 3.88 18.04
N ILE A 297 -6.79 4.71 19.02
CA ILE A 297 -8.20 5.01 19.32
C ILE A 297 -8.88 5.72 18.14
N LYS A 298 -8.24 6.71 17.51
CA LYS A 298 -8.73 7.30 16.25
C LYS A 298 -8.93 6.24 15.17
N GLY A 299 -7.95 5.34 14.98
CA GLY A 299 -8.01 4.27 13.98
C GLY A 299 -9.21 3.33 14.17
N ALA A 300 -9.60 3.05 15.41
CA ALA A 300 -10.83 2.30 15.72
C ALA A 300 -12.11 3.10 15.43
N LEU A 301 -12.14 4.39 15.77
CA LEU A 301 -13.28 5.29 15.51
C LEU A 301 -13.56 5.52 14.01
N VAL A 302 -12.62 5.19 13.12
CA VAL A 302 -12.73 5.32 11.66
C VAL A 302 -13.19 4.03 10.97
N MET A 303 -13.18 2.88 11.65
CA MET A 303 -13.70 1.62 11.08
C MET A 303 -15.15 1.72 10.54
N PRO A 304 -16.09 2.47 11.16
CA PRO A 304 -17.43 2.68 10.58
C PRO A 304 -17.40 3.45 9.25
N LEU A 305 -16.42 4.34 9.03
CA LEU A 305 -16.25 5.08 7.78
C LEU A 305 -15.68 4.18 6.68
N MET A 306 -14.74 3.28 7.02
CA MET A 306 -14.27 2.23 6.11
C MET A 306 -15.41 1.31 5.68
N ALA A 307 -16.21 0.83 6.65
CA ALA A 307 -17.37 -0.02 6.38
C ALA A 307 -18.44 0.69 5.53
N GLU A 308 -18.66 2.00 5.74
CA GLU A 308 -19.52 2.83 4.89
C GLU A 308 -18.97 2.92 3.46
N GLY A 309 -17.68 3.20 3.31
CA GLY A 309 -17.03 3.31 2.01
C GLY A 309 -17.06 2.01 1.20
N PHE A 310 -16.85 0.85 1.83
CA PHE A 310 -17.02 -0.46 1.19
C PHE A 310 -18.49 -0.71 0.81
N ARG A 311 -19.45 -0.47 1.70
CA ARG A 311 -20.89 -0.70 1.42
C ARG A 311 -21.44 0.19 0.31
N ARG A 312 -20.88 1.40 0.14
CA ARG A 312 -21.16 2.33 -0.96
C ARG A 312 -20.47 1.93 -2.28
N GLY A 313 -19.64 0.89 -2.30
CA GLY A 313 -18.80 0.53 -3.43
C GLY A 313 -17.70 1.56 -3.76
N LEU A 314 -17.46 2.52 -2.87
CA LEU A 314 -16.51 3.62 -3.01
C LEU A 314 -15.08 3.16 -2.73
N ILE A 315 -14.89 2.35 -1.67
CA ILE A 315 -13.60 1.77 -1.31
C ILE A 315 -13.48 0.42 -2.00
N LYS A 316 -12.32 0.18 -2.62
CA LYS A 316 -12.02 -1.01 -3.39
C LYS A 316 -10.70 -1.64 -2.94
N PHE A 317 -10.74 -2.92 -2.58
CA PHE A 317 -9.55 -3.71 -2.30
C PHE A 317 -9.12 -4.40 -3.59
N ASN A 318 -7.94 -4.06 -4.13
CA ASN A 318 -7.51 -4.54 -5.46
C ASN A 318 -6.21 -5.32 -5.40
N VAL A 319 -6.15 -6.38 -6.19
CA VAL A 319 -4.93 -7.10 -6.54
C VAL A 319 -4.54 -6.71 -7.96
N ILE A 320 -3.31 -6.23 -8.13
CA ILE A 320 -2.70 -5.84 -9.39
C ILE A 320 -1.46 -6.72 -9.57
N THR A 321 -1.35 -7.39 -10.72
CA THR A 321 -0.19 -8.24 -11.07
C THR A 321 0.35 -7.82 -12.42
N ALA A 322 1.67 -7.76 -12.55
CA ALA A 322 2.37 -7.48 -13.81
C ALA A 322 3.66 -8.32 -13.90
N ARG A 323 4.33 -8.30 -15.05
CA ARG A 323 5.63 -8.95 -15.26
C ARG A 323 6.63 -7.98 -15.87
N ARG A 324 7.92 -8.07 -15.53
CA ARG A 324 8.93 -7.35 -16.33
C ARG A 324 9.10 -8.07 -17.67
N SER A 325 9.31 -7.31 -18.74
CA SER A 325 9.70 -7.90 -20.03
C SER A 325 10.98 -8.73 -19.88
N SER A 326 11.16 -9.71 -20.77
CA SER A 326 12.44 -10.38 -20.98
C SER A 326 13.55 -9.42 -21.41
#